data_AF-A0A8J4EWW4-F1
#
_entry.id   AF-A0A8J4EWW4-F1
#
_cell.length_a   1.000
_cell.length_b   1.000
_cell.length_c   1.000
_cell.angle_alpha   90.00
_cell.angle_beta   90.00
_cell.angle_gamma   90.00
#
_symmetry.space_group_name_H-M   'P 1'
#
loop_
_entity.id
_entity.type
_entity.pdbx_description
1 polymer ?
#
loop_
_entity_poly.entity_id
_entity_poly.type
_entity_poly.pdbx_seq_one_letter_code
_entity_poly.pdbx_strand_id
1 'polypeptide(L)'
;STAAPGTPLEMGVHIDSSSCSSPLVSGGSSTGDGTATGYTMALMMGGGGCMAPREAVFDIIESAKSEYDVQVTPIDLAVSYTHNVVFNHWHCKMTPRGAHAAMDSRGRPLAIKQECVEVDIFDSDGRLTDAWMFRDALDFEKHMMMSRRQQVAAEEARRSLVRQGRKHPRQQQ
;
A
#
# COMPACT_ATOMS: atom_id res chain seq x y z
N SER A 1 -12.82 -59.02 25.38
CA SER A 1 -12.11 -57.83 25.86
C SER A 1 -12.22 -56.79 24.76
N THR A 2 -13.11 -55.82 24.91
CA THR A 2 -13.55 -54.87 23.88
C THR A 2 -12.82 -53.54 24.12
N ALA A 3 -11.98 -53.13 23.16
CA ALA A 3 -11.28 -51.85 23.21
C ALA A 3 -12.17 -50.73 22.67
N ALA A 4 -12.34 -49.66 23.45
CA ALA A 4 -13.08 -48.46 23.07
C ALA A 4 -12.21 -47.51 22.22
N PRO A 5 -12.79 -46.75 21.28
CA PRO A 5 -12.08 -45.73 20.53
C PRO A 5 -11.93 -44.44 21.34
N GLY A 6 -10.70 -43.94 21.44
CA GLY A 6 -10.36 -42.66 22.07
C GLY A 6 -10.79 -41.47 21.21
N THR A 7 -11.36 -40.47 21.87
CA THR A 7 -11.73 -39.17 21.30
C THR A 7 -10.49 -38.30 21.00
N PRO A 8 -10.49 -37.48 19.93
CA PRO A 8 -9.42 -36.52 19.68
C PRO A 8 -9.53 -35.32 20.61
N LEU A 9 -8.38 -34.86 21.12
CA LEU A 9 -8.25 -33.64 21.90
C LEU A 9 -8.43 -32.41 21.01
N GLU A 10 -9.49 -31.65 21.30
CA GLU A 10 -9.81 -30.36 20.71
C GLU A 10 -8.81 -29.30 21.22
N MET A 11 -7.86 -28.87 20.39
CA MET A 11 -7.01 -27.72 20.70
C MET A 11 -7.72 -26.43 20.28
N GLY A 12 -8.50 -25.87 21.21
CA GLY A 12 -9.07 -24.53 21.09
C GLY A 12 -7.96 -23.47 21.18
N VAL A 13 -7.67 -22.80 20.06
CA VAL A 13 -6.86 -21.57 20.05
C VAL A 13 -7.80 -20.42 20.38
N HIS A 14 -7.75 -19.94 21.63
CA HIS A 14 -8.46 -18.73 22.05
C HIS A 14 -7.67 -17.51 21.53
N ILE A 15 -8.10 -16.95 20.40
CA ILE A 15 -7.58 -15.67 19.91
C ILE A 15 -8.38 -14.57 20.58
N ASP A 16 -7.81 -13.97 21.63
CA ASP A 16 -8.33 -12.75 22.23
C ASP A 16 -8.28 -11.61 21.20
N SER A 17 -9.43 -11.35 20.60
CA SER A 17 -9.71 -10.21 19.74
C SER A 17 -9.93 -8.99 20.64
N SER A 18 -8.84 -8.47 21.22
CA SER A 18 -8.89 -7.16 21.88
C SER A 18 -9.08 -6.08 20.81
N SER A 19 -10.10 -5.27 21.04
CA SER A 19 -10.68 -4.28 20.15
C SER A 19 -9.65 -3.27 19.59
N CYS A 20 -9.39 -3.35 18.30
CA CYS A 20 -8.81 -2.25 17.53
C CYS A 20 -9.94 -1.28 17.15
N SER A 21 -10.33 -0.42 18.08
CA SER A 21 -11.22 0.71 17.78
C SER A 21 -10.44 1.73 16.96
N SER A 22 -10.47 1.60 15.63
CA SER A 22 -9.97 2.67 14.75
C SER A 22 -10.92 3.86 14.81
N PRO A 23 -10.42 5.10 15.02
CA PRO A 23 -11.27 6.27 14.95
C PRO A 23 -11.79 6.44 13.52
N LEU A 24 -13.11 6.55 13.40
CA LEU A 24 -13.78 6.96 12.17
C LEU A 24 -13.26 8.35 11.80
N VAL A 25 -12.36 8.44 10.81
CA VAL A 25 -11.91 9.72 10.24
C VAL A 25 -13.13 10.35 9.56
N SER A 26 -13.75 11.29 10.27
CA SER A 26 -14.73 12.20 9.69
C SER A 26 -13.98 13.19 8.81
N GLY A 27 -14.28 13.16 7.51
CA GLY A 27 -13.65 13.99 6.48
C GLY A 27 -13.75 15.48 6.79
N GLY A 28 -12.64 16.08 7.21
CA GLY A 28 -12.44 17.51 7.24
C GLY A 28 -11.95 17.99 5.88
N SER A 29 -12.84 18.67 5.14
CA SER A 29 -12.50 19.38 3.90
C SER A 29 -11.50 20.49 4.22
N SER A 30 -10.23 20.30 3.85
CA SER A 30 -9.25 21.38 3.79
C SER A 30 -8.79 21.55 2.35
N THR A 31 -8.99 22.77 1.85
CA THR A 31 -8.65 23.26 0.53
C THR A 31 -7.14 23.39 0.40
N GLY A 32 -6.49 22.33 -0.08
CA GLY A 32 -5.11 22.33 -0.54
C GLY A 32 -4.93 21.19 -1.54
N ASP A 33 -4.67 21.53 -2.81
CA ASP A 33 -4.49 20.65 -3.98
C ASP A 33 -3.35 19.63 -3.79
N GLY A 34 -3.62 18.60 -3.00
CA GLY A 34 -2.81 17.40 -2.86
C GLY A 34 -3.75 16.28 -2.51
N THR A 35 -4.59 15.88 -3.47
CA THR A 35 -5.54 14.78 -3.30
C THR A 35 -4.74 13.52 -2.96
N ALA A 36 -4.70 13.18 -1.67
CA ALA A 36 -4.18 11.89 -1.24
C ALA A 36 -5.07 10.84 -1.92
N THR A 37 -4.49 10.12 -2.87
CA THR A 37 -5.25 9.18 -3.68
C THR A 37 -5.71 8.00 -2.82
N GLY A 38 -6.83 7.36 -3.18
CA GLY A 38 -7.41 6.26 -2.40
C GLY A 38 -6.40 5.13 -2.14
N TYR A 39 -5.51 4.89 -3.11
CA TYR A 39 -4.39 3.96 -2.97
C TYR A 39 -3.37 4.39 -1.90
N THR A 40 -3.00 5.67 -1.88
CA THR A 40 -2.10 6.21 -0.86
C THR A 40 -2.74 6.13 0.52
N MET A 41 -4.05 6.31 0.66
CA MET A 41 -4.77 6.12 1.93
C MET A 41 -4.79 4.66 2.39
N ALA A 42 -5.01 3.70 1.47
CA ALA A 42 -4.95 2.27 1.77
C ALA A 42 -3.55 1.82 2.22
N LEU A 43 -2.50 2.46 1.71
CA LEU A 43 -1.12 2.22 2.13
C LEU A 43 -0.73 2.95 3.42
N MET A 44 -1.27 4.14 3.67
CA MET A 44 -1.05 4.95 4.89
C MET A 44 -1.71 4.37 6.16
N MET A 45 -2.56 3.36 6.04
CA MET A 45 -3.08 2.59 7.18
C MET A 45 -2.03 1.64 7.79
N GLY A 46 -0.77 1.74 7.39
CA GLY A 46 0.37 0.98 7.91
C GLY A 46 0.54 1.16 9.43
N GLY A 47 0.17 0.12 10.17
CA GLY A 47 0.36 0.03 11.63
C GLY A 47 -0.56 -0.98 12.31
N GLY A 48 -1.71 -1.30 11.70
CA GLY A 48 -2.60 -2.38 12.13
C GLY A 48 -3.23 -3.01 10.90
N GLY A 49 -3.36 -4.34 10.88
CA GLY A 49 -3.94 -5.06 9.73
C GLY A 49 -5.26 -4.42 9.30
N CYS A 50 -5.35 -4.02 8.03
CA CYS A 50 -6.58 -3.50 7.45
C CYS A 50 -7.31 -4.63 6.71
N MET A 51 -8.59 -4.82 7.00
CA MET A 51 -9.46 -5.66 6.18
C MET A 51 -10.22 -4.78 5.20
N ALA A 52 -10.22 -5.15 3.92
CA ALA A 52 -10.99 -4.48 2.88
C ALA A 52 -12.04 -5.44 2.33
N PRO A 53 -13.31 -5.02 2.19
CA PRO A 53 -14.31 -5.84 1.50
C PRO A 53 -13.95 -5.95 0.02
N ARG A 54 -14.43 -7.02 -0.62
CA ARG A 54 -14.10 -7.36 -2.00
C ARG A 54 -14.34 -6.21 -2.99
N GLU A 55 -15.44 -5.48 -2.81
CA GLU A 55 -15.81 -4.35 -3.65
C GLU A 55 -14.77 -3.23 -3.57
N ALA A 56 -14.32 -2.90 -2.36
CA ALA A 56 -13.30 -1.89 -2.15
C ALA A 56 -11.94 -2.31 -2.73
N VAL A 57 -11.63 -3.61 -2.77
CA VAL A 57 -10.40 -4.11 -3.41
C VAL A 57 -10.38 -3.79 -4.89
N PHE A 58 -11.51 -3.90 -5.60
CA PHE A 58 -11.59 -3.52 -7.01
C PHE A 58 -11.30 -2.03 -7.21
N ASP A 59 -11.92 -1.17 -6.41
CA ASP A 59 -11.69 0.29 -6.48
C ASP A 59 -10.21 0.63 -6.21
N ILE A 60 -9.58 -0.03 -5.24
CA ILE A 60 -8.15 0.13 -4.93
C ILE A 60 -7.29 -0.28 -6.13
N ILE A 61 -7.61 -1.41 -6.77
CA ILE A 61 -6.87 -1.90 -7.95
C ILE A 61 -7.04 -0.94 -9.12
N GLU A 62 -8.24 -0.42 -9.37
CA GLU A 62 -8.51 0.53 -10.45
C GLU A 62 -7.79 1.85 -10.24
N SER A 63 -7.88 2.43 -9.03
CA SER A 63 -7.13 3.63 -8.64
C SER A 63 -5.62 3.40 -8.82
N ALA A 64 -5.09 2.28 -8.32
CA ALA A 64 -3.67 1.95 -8.47
C ALA A 64 -3.23 1.87 -9.94
N LYS A 65 -4.02 1.23 -10.81
CA LYS A 65 -3.69 1.11 -12.24
C LYS A 65 -3.76 2.44 -12.99
N SER A 66 -4.67 3.33 -12.58
CA SER A 66 -4.81 4.66 -13.17
C SER A 66 -3.61 5.56 -12.82
N GLU A 67 -3.05 5.39 -11.62
CA GLU A 67 -1.98 6.23 -11.09
C GLU A 67 -0.59 5.66 -11.31
N TYR A 68 -0.46 4.34 -11.43
CA TYR A 68 0.83 3.66 -11.50
C TYR A 68 0.89 2.70 -12.68
N ASP A 69 2.08 2.58 -13.25
CA ASP A 69 2.48 1.40 -14.01
C ASP A 69 2.91 0.31 -13.03
N VAL A 70 2.03 -0.67 -12.86
CA VAL A 70 2.18 -1.75 -11.88
C VAL A 70 2.72 -2.99 -12.59
N GLN A 71 3.88 -3.46 -12.14
CA GLN A 71 4.50 -4.68 -12.62
C GLN A 71 4.66 -5.63 -11.43
N VAL A 72 4.00 -6.77 -11.50
CA VAL A 72 4.08 -7.83 -10.49
C VAL A 72 4.85 -8.99 -11.10
N THR A 73 5.86 -9.47 -10.38
CA THR A 73 6.71 -10.59 -10.78
C THR A 73 6.59 -11.68 -9.71
N PRO A 74 6.03 -12.85 -10.04
CA PRO A 74 6.03 -13.98 -9.12
C PRO A 74 7.47 -14.47 -8.89
N ILE A 75 7.77 -14.87 -7.66
CA ILE A 75 9.07 -15.42 -7.27
C ILE A 75 8.91 -16.92 -7.06
N ASP A 76 8.06 -17.29 -6.11
CA ASP A 76 7.74 -18.67 -5.81
C ASP A 76 6.29 -18.83 -5.34
N LEU A 77 5.89 -20.09 -5.22
CA LEU A 77 4.55 -20.49 -4.82
C LEU A 77 4.65 -21.80 -4.05
N ALA A 78 3.93 -21.89 -2.94
CA ALA A 78 3.76 -23.11 -2.16
C ALA A 78 2.28 -23.40 -1.94
N VAL A 79 1.89 -24.67 -2.11
CA VAL A 79 0.51 -25.11 -1.89
C VAL A 79 0.47 -26.04 -0.69
N SER A 80 -0.50 -25.85 0.19
CA SER A 80 -0.74 -26.78 1.30
C SER A 80 -1.40 -28.05 0.77
N TYR A 81 -0.86 -29.22 1.12
CA TYR A 81 -1.46 -30.51 0.75
C TYR A 81 -2.71 -30.84 1.58
N THR A 82 -2.79 -30.29 2.80
CA THR A 82 -3.82 -30.64 3.79
C THR A 82 -4.86 -29.56 3.99
N HIS A 83 -4.64 -28.37 3.43
CA HIS A 83 -5.52 -27.21 3.57
C HIS A 83 -5.72 -26.56 2.21
N ASN A 84 -6.87 -25.93 2.00
CA ASN A 84 -7.18 -25.17 0.79
C ASN A 84 -6.50 -23.80 0.83
N VAL A 85 -5.17 -23.79 0.91
CA VAL A 85 -4.36 -22.58 1.09
C VAL A 85 -3.18 -22.59 0.11
N VAL A 86 -2.95 -21.45 -0.53
CA VAL A 86 -1.79 -21.18 -1.39
C VAL A 86 -1.00 -20.00 -0.84
N PHE A 87 0.32 -20.14 -0.80
CA PHE A 87 1.24 -19.07 -0.45
C PHE A 87 1.90 -18.60 -1.74
N ASN A 88 1.78 -17.32 -2.05
CA ASN A 88 2.41 -16.68 -3.20
C ASN A 88 3.47 -15.70 -2.72
N HIS A 89 4.69 -15.80 -3.24
CA HIS A 89 5.73 -14.81 -3.02
C HIS A 89 5.93 -14.02 -4.30
N TRP A 90 5.83 -12.69 -4.22
CA TRP A 90 5.99 -11.85 -5.39
C TRP A 90 6.66 -10.52 -5.07
N HIS A 91 7.30 -9.96 -6.09
CA HIS A 91 7.78 -8.58 -6.11
C HIS A 91 6.84 -7.72 -6.93
N CYS A 92 6.58 -6.51 -6.46
CA CYS A 92 5.87 -5.49 -7.20
C CYS A 92 6.75 -4.26 -7.38
N LYS A 93 6.72 -3.70 -8.59
CA LYS A 93 7.27 -2.40 -8.91
C LYS A 93 6.14 -1.52 -9.43
N MET A 94 5.90 -0.42 -8.73
CA MET A 94 4.90 0.58 -9.10
C MET A 94 5.61 1.86 -9.50
N THR A 95 5.48 2.24 -10.78
CA THR A 95 6.07 3.45 -11.31
C THR A 95 4.97 4.49 -11.49
N PRO A 96 5.00 5.64 -10.79
CA PRO A 96 3.94 6.64 -10.93
C PRO A 96 3.77 7.11 -12.38
N ARG A 97 2.53 7.31 -12.81
CA ARG A 97 2.16 7.89 -14.10
C ARG A 97 2.03 9.41 -13.97
N GLY A 98 2.36 10.13 -15.04
CA GLY A 98 2.07 11.56 -15.17
C GLY A 98 3.18 12.51 -14.70
N ALA A 99 2.96 13.81 -14.97
CA ALA A 99 3.94 14.88 -14.78
C ALA A 99 4.16 15.29 -13.31
N HIS A 100 3.28 14.87 -12.40
CA HIS A 100 3.35 15.17 -10.97
C HIS A 100 4.05 14.08 -10.15
N ALA A 101 4.61 13.07 -10.81
CA ALA A 101 5.37 12.02 -10.15
C ALA A 101 6.61 12.60 -9.44
N ALA A 102 6.87 12.14 -8.21
CA ALA A 102 8.14 12.39 -7.55
C ALA A 102 9.28 11.84 -8.42
N MET A 103 10.33 12.63 -8.61
CA MET A 103 11.46 12.29 -9.49
C MET A 103 12.71 12.04 -8.67
N ASP A 104 13.53 11.06 -9.06
CA ASP A 104 14.86 10.87 -8.52
C ASP A 104 15.82 12.01 -8.95
N SER A 105 17.04 12.02 -8.43
CA SER A 105 18.07 13.02 -8.78
C SER A 105 18.49 12.99 -10.26
N ARG A 106 18.09 11.96 -11.00
CA ARG A 106 18.32 11.79 -12.45
C ARG A 106 17.09 12.14 -13.29
N GLY A 107 16.04 12.69 -12.67
CA GLY A 107 14.81 13.10 -13.35
C GLY A 107 13.90 11.93 -13.75
N ARG A 108 14.06 10.75 -13.14
CA ARG A 108 13.22 9.58 -13.43
C ARG A 108 12.15 9.41 -12.35
N PRO A 109 10.94 8.93 -12.67
CA PRO A 109 9.92 8.68 -11.66
C PRO A 109 10.45 7.75 -10.56
N LEU A 110 10.24 8.15 -9.31
CA LEU A 110 10.64 7.37 -8.15
C LEU A 110 9.68 6.17 -8.05
N ALA A 111 10.14 4.99 -8.45
CA ALA A 111 9.33 3.79 -8.35
C ALA A 111 9.25 3.29 -6.90
N ILE A 112 8.07 2.82 -6.52
CA ILE A 112 7.86 2.03 -5.30
C ILE A 112 8.21 0.58 -5.65
N LYS A 113 9.01 -0.05 -4.82
CA LYS A 113 9.31 -1.48 -4.91
C LYS A 113 8.89 -2.13 -3.62
N GLN A 114 8.22 -3.26 -3.73
CA GLN A 114 7.68 -3.96 -2.59
C GLN A 114 7.82 -5.46 -2.82
N GLU A 115 8.21 -6.16 -1.76
CA GLU A 115 8.17 -7.60 -1.68
C GLU A 115 6.98 -8.00 -0.80
N CYS A 116 6.20 -8.98 -1.26
CA CYS A 116 5.00 -9.42 -0.57
C CYS A 116 4.92 -10.94 -0.52
N VAL A 117 4.40 -11.43 0.60
CA VAL A 117 3.86 -12.78 0.72
C VAL A 117 2.36 -12.66 0.82
N GLU A 118 1.65 -13.38 -0.04
CA GLU A 118 0.20 -13.46 -0.08
C GLU A 118 -0.24 -14.87 0.28
N VAL A 119 -1.29 -14.97 1.09
CA VAL A 119 -1.90 -16.23 1.49
C VAL A 119 -3.34 -16.24 1.00
N ASP A 120 -3.59 -17.07 0.00
CA ASP A 120 -4.90 -17.26 -0.62
C ASP A 120 -5.61 -18.44 0.04
N ILE A 121 -6.84 -18.23 0.50
CA ILE A 121 -7.67 -19.25 1.13
C ILE A 121 -8.84 -19.57 0.20
N PHE A 122 -9.10 -20.85 -0.03
CA PHE A 122 -10.14 -21.33 -0.94
C PHE A 122 -11.20 -22.15 -0.21
N ASP A 123 -12.45 -22.06 -0.67
CA ASP A 123 -13.52 -22.96 -0.23
C ASP A 123 -13.40 -24.36 -0.85
N SER A 124 -14.34 -25.25 -0.53
CA SER A 124 -14.39 -26.62 -1.07
C SER A 124 -14.66 -26.68 -2.57
N ASP A 125 -15.20 -25.61 -3.16
CA ASP A 125 -15.48 -25.50 -4.59
C ASP A 125 -14.29 -24.90 -5.36
N GLY A 126 -13.18 -24.61 -4.65
CA GLY A 126 -11.97 -24.01 -5.23
C GLY A 126 -12.08 -22.52 -5.50
N ARG A 127 -13.00 -21.81 -4.86
CA ARG A 127 -13.15 -20.35 -4.99
C ARG A 127 -12.37 -19.64 -3.89
N LEU A 128 -11.67 -18.57 -4.26
CA LEU A 128 -10.97 -17.69 -3.31
C LEU A 128 -12.00 -17.03 -2.37
N THR A 129 -11.86 -17.26 -1.07
CA THR A 129 -12.67 -16.65 -0.03
C THR A 129 -11.97 -15.44 0.59
N ASP A 130 -10.68 -15.61 0.88
CA ASP A 130 -9.88 -14.63 1.61
C ASP A 130 -8.46 -14.57 1.04
N ALA A 131 -7.87 -13.39 1.07
CA ALA A 131 -6.47 -13.16 0.71
C ALA A 131 -5.80 -12.31 1.81
N TRP A 132 -4.70 -12.81 2.35
CA TRP A 132 -3.91 -12.13 3.38
C TRP A 132 -2.60 -11.68 2.77
N MET A 133 -2.28 -10.40 2.87
CA MET A 133 -1.07 -9.84 2.28
C MET A 133 -0.12 -9.33 3.35
N PHE A 134 1.09 -9.87 3.38
CA PHE A 134 2.19 -9.46 4.23
C PHE A 134 3.19 -8.68 3.40
N ARG A 135 3.51 -7.45 3.83
CA ARG A 135 4.41 -6.54 3.15
C ARG A 135 5.29 -5.81 4.15
N ASP A 136 6.49 -5.40 3.73
CA ASP A 136 7.31 -4.49 4.52
C ASP A 136 6.71 -3.07 4.49
N ALA A 137 6.31 -2.55 5.65
CA ALA A 137 5.76 -1.21 5.79
C ALA A 137 6.83 -0.12 5.60
N LEU A 138 8.10 -0.42 5.92
CA LEU A 138 9.18 0.56 5.92
C LEU A 138 9.54 1.03 4.50
N ASP A 139 9.41 0.15 3.50
CA ASP A 139 9.67 0.51 2.10
C ASP A 139 8.70 1.58 1.60
N PHE A 140 7.43 1.50 2.02
CA PHE A 140 6.43 2.51 1.70
C PHE A 140 6.65 3.81 2.48
N GLU A 141 6.88 3.73 3.79
CA GLU A 141 7.15 4.92 4.61
C GLU A 141 8.36 5.69 4.10
N LYS A 142 9.43 4.98 3.73
CA LYS A 142 10.62 5.57 3.11
C LYS A 142 10.28 6.29 1.81
N HIS A 143 9.40 5.73 0.98
CA HIS A 143 8.95 6.38 -0.24
C HIS A 143 8.19 7.68 0.05
N MET A 144 7.24 7.66 0.98
CA MET A 144 6.50 8.87 1.37
C MET A 144 7.42 9.95 1.95
N MET A 145 8.37 9.57 2.80
CA MET A 145 9.35 10.50 3.36
C MET A 145 10.23 11.13 2.27
N MET A 146 10.67 10.34 1.28
CA MET A 146 11.46 10.86 0.16
C MET A 146 10.65 11.81 -0.72
N SER A 147 9.42 11.44 -1.07
CA SER A 147 8.52 12.28 -1.87
C SER A 147 8.26 13.62 -1.17
N ARG A 148 7.95 13.61 0.13
CA ARG A 148 7.73 14.83 0.92
C ARG A 148 8.96 15.74 0.96
N ARG A 149 10.15 15.18 1.19
CA ARG A 149 11.40 15.95 1.20
C ARG A 149 11.66 16.63 -0.15
N GLN A 150 11.36 15.95 -1.25
CA GLN A 150 11.50 16.50 -2.60
C GLN A 150 10.49 17.61 -2.88
N GLN A 151 9.23 17.45 -2.47
CA GLN A 151 8.21 18.49 -2.60
C GLN A 151 8.61 19.77 -1.85
N VAL A 152 9.08 19.63 -0.60
CA VAL A 152 9.55 20.77 0.21
C VAL A 152 10.73 21.46 -0.47
N ALA A 153 11.74 20.71 -0.91
CA ALA A 153 12.91 21.28 -1.60
C ALA A 153 12.53 21.99 -2.91
N ALA A 154 11.62 21.41 -3.69
CA ALA A 154 11.12 22.02 -4.93
C ALA A 154 10.36 23.32 -4.67
N GLU A 155 9.55 23.36 -3.60
CA GLU A 155 8.82 24.56 -3.24
C GLU A 155 9.74 25.68 -2.73
N GLU A 156 10.76 25.34 -1.93
CA GLU A 156 11.78 26.30 -1.47
C GLU A 156 12.59 26.89 -2.64
N ALA A 157 12.98 26.06 -3.61
CA ALA A 157 13.66 26.52 -4.82
C ALA A 157 12.76 27.47 -5.64
N ARG A 158 11.47 27.13 -5.82
CA ARG A 158 10.50 27.97 -6.51
C ARG A 158 10.30 29.32 -5.81
N ARG A 159 10.15 29.31 -4.47
CA ARG A 159 10.03 30.55 -3.66
C ARG A 159 11.27 31.43 -3.78
N SER A 160 12.46 30.83 -3.85
CA SER A 160 13.72 31.56 -4.01
C SER A 160 13.84 32.26 -5.36
N LEU A 161 13.42 31.60 -6.45
CA LEU A 161 13.38 32.19 -7.80
C LEU A 161 12.43 33.40 -7.87
N VAL A 162 11.22 33.29 -7.30
CA VAL A 162 10.26 34.41 -7.25
C VAL A 162 10.81 35.60 -6.47
N ARG A 163 11.54 35.35 -5.36
CA ARG A 163 12.20 36.40 -4.58
C ARG A 163 13.32 37.11 -5.36
N GLN A 164 14.08 36.39 -6.19
CA GLN A 164 15.14 36.98 -7.01
C GLN A 164 14.55 37.82 -8.17
N GLY A 165 13.50 37.34 -8.83
CA GLY A 165 12.85 38.07 -9.94
C GLY A 165 12.24 39.42 -9.54
N ARG A 166 11.84 39.60 -8.28
CA ARG A 166 11.31 40.88 -7.77
C ARG A 166 12.39 41.95 -7.50
N LYS A 167 13.67 41.59 -7.53
CA LYS A 167 14.79 42.51 -7.21
C LYS A 167 15.39 43.23 -8.44
N HIS A 168 14.77 43.15 -9.61
CA HIS A 168 15.12 44.01 -10.75
C HIS A 168 14.06 45.09 -10.95
N PRO A 169 14.16 46.24 -10.25
CA PRO A 169 13.38 47.40 -10.60
C PRO A 169 13.78 47.83 -12.02
N ARG A 170 12.78 47.94 -12.90
CA ARG A 170 12.90 48.57 -14.21
C ARG A 170 13.54 49.94 -14.03
N GLN A 171 14.82 50.07 -14.38
CA GLN A 171 15.39 51.36 -14.73
C GLN A 171 14.78 51.72 -16.09
N GLN A 172 13.62 52.36 -16.08
CA GLN A 172 13.09 53.04 -17.25
C GLN A 172 13.69 54.43 -17.30
N GLN A 173 14.37 54.68 -18.42
CA GLN A 173 14.87 55.98 -18.88
C GLN A 173 13.72 56.91 -19.22
#